data_AF-W6MJB8-F1
#
_entry.id   AF-W6MJB8-F1
#
_cell.length_a   1.000
_cell.length_b   1.000
_cell.length_c   1.000
_cell.angle_alpha   90.00
_cell.angle_beta   90.00
_cell.angle_gamma   90.00
#
_symmetry.space_group_name_H-M   'P 1'
#
loop_
_entity.id
_entity.type
_entity.pdbx_description
1 polymer ?
#
loop_
_entity_poly.entity_id
_entity_poly.type
_entity_poly.pdbx_seq_one_letter_code
_entity_poly.pdbx_strand_id
1 'polypeptide(L)'
;MSAALKPIHIDEFKIVIKSITDAEIALLGKQIHNSIDRLERSNFIMQALLQKAKGQEVKEAFDEEEFDTGEQDEEDLKVYSDSIRENEIVLDNLHKRVEALDDESLNRDITPPTKPPNVKPALKKVEVDADNDIIDSNAPNSVFL
;
A
#
# COMPACT_ATOMS: atom_id res chain seq x y z
N MET A 1 16.73 -3.74 -3.56
CA MET A 1 15.65 -4.64 -4.01
C MET A 1 14.87 -3.93 -5.10
N SER A 2 15.04 -4.31 -6.37
CA SER A 2 14.43 -3.61 -7.53
C SER A 2 13.78 -4.54 -8.56
N ALA A 3 13.63 -5.84 -8.26
CA ALA A 3 13.08 -6.81 -9.21
C ALA A 3 11.54 -6.73 -9.35
N ALA A 4 10.83 -6.20 -8.35
CA ALA A 4 9.37 -6.09 -8.37
C ALA A 4 8.85 -4.97 -9.29
N LEU A 5 9.69 -3.96 -9.59
CA LEU A 5 9.30 -2.76 -10.34
C LEU A 5 9.38 -2.92 -11.86
N LYS A 6 9.98 -4.00 -12.36
CA LYS A 6 10.11 -4.22 -13.82
C LYS A 6 8.91 -5.03 -14.32
N PRO A 7 8.25 -4.65 -15.43
CA PRO A 7 7.25 -5.48 -16.08
C PRO A 7 7.79 -6.87 -16.41
N ILE A 8 6.96 -7.91 -16.25
CA ILE A 8 7.30 -9.29 -16.58
C ILE A 8 6.21 -9.92 -17.43
N HIS A 9 6.54 -11.02 -18.10
CA HIS A 9 5.59 -11.84 -18.83
C HIS A 9 4.66 -12.56 -17.84
N ILE A 10 3.36 -12.26 -17.93
CA ILE A 10 2.35 -12.79 -17.01
C ILE A 10 2.21 -14.31 -17.15
N ASP A 11 2.39 -14.87 -18.35
CA ASP A 11 2.29 -16.32 -18.55
C ASP A 11 3.42 -17.08 -17.84
N GLU A 12 4.65 -16.55 -17.89
CA GLU A 12 5.79 -17.10 -17.14
C GLU A 12 5.55 -16.98 -15.64
N PHE A 13 5.02 -15.83 -15.20
CA PHE A 13 4.65 -15.61 -13.80
C PHE A 13 3.64 -16.66 -13.32
N LYS A 14 2.57 -16.92 -14.09
CA LYS A 14 1.55 -17.93 -13.78
C LYS A 14 2.11 -19.35 -13.66
N ILE A 15 3.18 -19.67 -14.39
CA ILE A 15 3.86 -20.97 -14.27
C ILE A 15 4.67 -21.03 -12.97
N VAL A 16 5.43 -19.97 -12.67
CA VAL A 16 6.27 -19.90 -11.47
C VAL A 16 5.44 -19.97 -10.19
N ILE A 17 4.33 -19.22 -10.11
CA ILE A 17 3.51 -19.18 -8.90
C ILE A 17 2.90 -20.53 -8.52
N LYS A 18 2.70 -21.44 -9.49
CA LYS A 18 2.22 -22.81 -9.22
C LYS A 18 3.23 -23.67 -8.46
N SER A 19 4.51 -23.30 -8.49
CA SER A 19 5.61 -24.08 -7.89
C SER A 19 6.07 -23.58 -6.52
N ILE A 20 5.63 -22.40 -6.10
CA ILE A 20 6.01 -21.79 -4.81
C ILE A 20 5.02 -22.15 -3.69
N THR A 21 5.44 -21.96 -2.45
CA THR A 21 4.65 -22.24 -1.25
C THR A 21 3.64 -21.13 -0.95
N ASP A 22 2.63 -21.44 -0.14
CA ASP A 22 1.56 -20.49 0.23
C ASP A 22 2.10 -19.28 1.01
N ALA A 23 3.13 -19.50 1.83
CA ALA A 23 3.84 -18.43 2.54
C ALA A 23 4.56 -17.48 1.57
N GLU A 24 5.14 -18.02 0.49
CA GLU A 24 5.78 -17.23 -0.55
C GLU A 24 4.76 -16.47 -1.40
N ILE A 25 3.59 -17.06 -1.69
CA ILE A 25 2.46 -16.38 -2.34
C ILE A 25 2.01 -15.18 -1.51
N ALA A 26 1.79 -15.35 -0.21
CA ALA A 26 1.37 -14.27 0.67
C ALA A 26 2.44 -13.15 0.76
N LEU A 27 3.72 -13.53 0.85
CA LEU A 27 4.83 -12.57 0.87
C LEU A 27 4.91 -11.78 -0.44
N LEU A 28 4.83 -12.48 -1.56
CA LEU A 28 4.87 -11.88 -2.90
C LEU A 28 3.68 -10.94 -3.12
N GLY A 29 2.48 -11.34 -2.71
CA GLY A 29 1.29 -10.51 -2.72
C GLY A 29 1.50 -9.20 -1.96
N LYS A 30 2.04 -9.26 -0.74
CA LYS A 30 2.36 -8.06 0.05
C LYS A 30 3.40 -7.16 -0.65
N GLN A 31 4.43 -7.74 -1.27
CA GLN A 31 5.44 -6.97 -1.99
C GLN A 31 4.88 -6.26 -3.22
N ILE A 32 3.99 -6.92 -3.96
CA ILE A 32 3.33 -6.35 -5.14
C ILE A 32 2.39 -5.21 -4.73
N HIS A 33 1.55 -5.39 -3.70
CA HIS A 33 0.68 -4.32 -3.17
C HIS A 33 1.48 -3.11 -2.70
N ASN A 34 2.57 -3.32 -1.94
CA ASN A 34 3.45 -2.21 -1.55
C ASN A 34 4.07 -1.49 -2.76
N SER A 35 4.31 -2.20 -3.87
CA SER A 35 4.86 -1.61 -5.09
C SER A 35 3.80 -0.79 -5.82
N ILE A 36 2.55 -1.29 -5.89
CA ILE A 36 1.39 -0.57 -6.41
C ILE A 36 1.19 0.73 -5.62
N ASP A 37 1.08 0.65 -4.29
CA ASP A 37 0.87 1.82 -3.43
C ASP A 37 1.94 2.91 -3.62
N ARG A 38 3.21 2.50 -3.77
CA ARG A 38 4.32 3.43 -4.01
C ARG A 38 4.23 4.09 -5.38
N LEU A 39 3.89 3.32 -6.40
CA LEU A 39 3.83 3.78 -7.77
C LEU A 39 2.61 4.69 -7.99
N GLU A 40 1.47 4.37 -7.38
CA GLU A 40 0.28 5.23 -7.36
C GLU A 40 0.57 6.57 -6.67
N ARG A 41 1.23 6.56 -5.50
CA ARG A 41 1.65 7.80 -4.83
C ARG A 41 2.62 8.61 -5.68
N SER A 42 3.57 7.95 -6.35
CA SER A 42 4.51 8.61 -7.25
C SER A 42 3.81 9.25 -8.45
N ASN A 43 2.86 8.54 -9.07
CA ASN A 43 2.04 9.08 -10.15
C ASN A 43 1.18 10.25 -9.68
N PHE A 44 0.59 10.15 -8.49
CA PHE A 44 -0.18 11.21 -7.87
C PHE A 44 0.66 12.49 -7.68
N ILE A 45 1.89 12.37 -7.18
CA ILE A 45 2.85 13.48 -7.07
C ILE A 45 3.15 14.08 -8.45
N MET A 46 3.52 13.24 -9.43
CA MET A 46 3.88 13.73 -10.76
C MET A 46 2.71 14.41 -11.48
N GLN A 47 1.48 13.94 -11.27
CA GLN A 47 0.27 14.58 -11.78
C GLN A 47 0.06 15.96 -11.15
N ALA A 48 0.25 16.09 -9.84
CA ALA A 48 0.17 17.37 -9.15
C ALA A 48 1.23 18.36 -9.66
N LEU A 49 2.49 17.92 -9.83
CA LEU A 49 3.57 18.75 -10.40
C LEU A 49 3.24 19.21 -11.82
N LEU A 50 2.74 18.31 -12.66
CA LEU A 50 2.34 18.61 -14.03
C LEU A 50 1.15 19.58 -14.10
N GLN A 51 0.21 19.52 -13.14
CA GLN A 51 -0.88 20.50 -13.02
C GLN A 51 -0.36 21.88 -12.59
N LYS A 52 0.51 21.92 -11.57
CA LYS A 52 1.15 23.15 -11.08
C LYS A 52 1.94 23.86 -12.19
N ALA A 53 2.75 23.10 -12.94
CA ALA A 53 3.53 23.63 -14.05
C ALA A 53 2.67 24.11 -15.23
N LYS A 54 1.44 23.59 -15.40
CA LYS A 54 0.45 24.12 -16.34
C LYS A 54 -0.33 25.33 -15.81
N GLY A 55 0.00 25.83 -14.62
CA GLY A 55 -0.70 26.96 -13.98
C GLY A 55 -2.09 26.61 -13.45
N GLN A 56 -2.38 25.33 -13.19
CA GLN A 56 -3.64 24.89 -12.61
C GLN A 56 -3.54 24.86 -11.08
N GLU A 57 -4.63 25.21 -10.39
CA GLU A 57 -4.72 25.09 -8.94
C GLU A 57 -4.75 23.60 -8.55
N VAL A 58 -3.71 23.15 -7.85
CA VAL A 58 -3.67 21.84 -7.21
C VAL A 58 -4.45 21.94 -5.91
N LYS A 59 -5.59 21.24 -5.82
CA LYS A 59 -6.49 21.30 -4.66
C LYS A 59 -6.03 20.45 -3.48
N GLU A 60 -5.09 19.56 -3.71
CA GLU A 60 -4.64 18.60 -2.72
C GLU A 60 -3.39 19.11 -2.01
N ALA A 61 -3.41 19.05 -0.69
CA ALA A 61 -2.30 19.45 0.17
C ALA A 61 -1.13 18.46 -0.01
N PHE A 62 -0.32 18.71 -1.03
CA PHE A 62 1.01 18.16 -1.12
C PHE A 62 1.95 18.97 -0.24
N ASP A 63 2.85 18.29 0.44
CA ASP A 63 3.92 18.95 1.19
C ASP A 63 4.87 19.60 0.18
N GLU A 64 4.64 20.89 -0.10
CA GLU A 64 5.38 21.65 -1.11
C GLU A 64 6.86 21.79 -0.75
N GLU A 65 7.23 21.57 0.52
CA GLU A 65 8.61 21.68 1.01
C GLU A 65 9.52 20.52 0.55
N GLU A 66 8.97 19.40 0.10
CA GLU A 66 9.76 18.23 -0.31
C GLU A 66 10.20 18.27 -1.79
N PHE A 67 9.64 19.14 -2.62
CA PHE A 67 9.93 19.21 -4.05
C PHE A 67 10.36 20.60 -4.51
N ASP A 68 11.55 20.65 -5.14
CA ASP A 68 12.08 21.86 -5.77
C ASP A 68 11.20 22.24 -6.98
N THR A 69 10.32 23.23 -6.78
CA THR A 69 9.45 23.78 -7.81
C THR A 69 10.10 24.95 -8.53
N GLY A 70 11.35 24.80 -8.96
CA GLY A 70 12.01 25.75 -9.87
C GLY A 70 11.18 26.03 -11.14
N GLU A 71 11.59 27.00 -11.94
CA GLU A 71 10.99 27.23 -13.27
C GLU A 71 11.11 25.93 -14.08
N GLN A 72 9.98 25.26 -14.31
CA GLN A 72 9.93 24.02 -15.08
C GLN A 72 9.76 24.35 -16.56
N ASP A 73 10.62 23.77 -17.38
CA ASP A 73 10.58 23.97 -18.82
C ASP A 73 9.58 23.02 -19.49
N GLU A 74 9.23 23.29 -20.76
CA GLU A 74 8.37 22.40 -21.56
C GLU A 74 8.95 20.96 -21.67
N GLU A 75 10.27 20.82 -21.54
CA GLU A 75 10.94 19.52 -21.52
C GLU A 75 10.62 18.74 -20.24
N ASP A 76 10.59 19.39 -19.07
CA ASP A 76 10.26 18.77 -17.78
C ASP A 76 8.81 18.27 -17.76
N LEU A 77 7.89 19.07 -18.31
CA LEU A 77 6.48 18.69 -18.48
C LEU A 77 6.34 17.41 -19.31
N LYS A 78 7.14 17.29 -20.38
CA LYS A 78 7.15 16.10 -21.22
C LYS A 78 7.69 14.91 -20.45
N VAL A 79 8.79 15.06 -19.72
CA VAL A 79 9.37 13.99 -18.90
C VAL A 79 8.37 13.47 -17.87
N TYR A 80 7.64 14.35 -17.16
CA TYR A 80 6.59 13.91 -16.24
C TYR A 80 5.47 13.16 -16.94
N SER A 81 5.00 13.66 -18.08
CA SER A 81 3.93 12.99 -18.83
C SER A 81 4.34 11.60 -19.34
N ASP A 82 5.58 11.47 -19.84
CA ASP A 82 6.13 10.20 -20.31
C ASP A 82 6.35 9.24 -19.13
N SER A 83 6.82 9.74 -17.99
CA SER A 83 7.03 8.96 -16.77
C SER A 83 5.71 8.42 -16.20
N ILE A 84 4.65 9.24 -16.14
CA ILE A 84 3.32 8.79 -15.71
C ILE A 84 2.82 7.67 -16.62
N ARG A 85 2.94 7.85 -17.94
CA ARG A 85 2.51 6.85 -18.93
C ARG A 85 3.28 5.54 -18.80
N GLU A 86 4.60 5.60 -18.59
CA GLU A 86 5.40 4.39 -18.37
C GLU A 86 5.00 3.68 -17.07
N ASN A 87 4.78 4.44 -15.99
CA ASN A 87 4.34 3.90 -14.72
C ASN A 87 2.97 3.23 -14.81
N GLU A 88 2.03 3.75 -15.62
CA GLU A 88 0.73 3.11 -15.87
C GLU A 88 0.89 1.71 -16.50
N ILE A 89 1.86 1.52 -17.40
CA ILE A 89 2.17 0.21 -17.97
C ILE A 89 2.67 -0.76 -16.89
N VAL A 90 3.50 -0.26 -15.98
CA VAL A 90 3.99 -1.05 -14.84
C VAL A 90 2.84 -1.40 -13.89
N LEU A 91 1.96 -0.44 -13.57
CA LEU A 91 0.77 -0.65 -12.72
C LEU A 91 -0.16 -1.71 -13.30
N ASP A 92 -0.49 -1.63 -14.58
CA ASP A 92 -1.32 -2.64 -15.26
C ASP A 92 -0.67 -4.04 -15.16
N ASN A 93 0.65 -4.11 -15.32
CA ASN A 93 1.36 -5.37 -15.15
C ASN A 93 1.32 -5.88 -13.70
N LEU A 94 1.45 -5.01 -12.70
CA LEU A 94 1.37 -5.38 -11.29
C LEU A 94 -0.04 -5.87 -10.91
N HIS A 95 -1.11 -5.21 -11.41
CA HIS A 95 -2.49 -5.65 -11.21
C HIS A 95 -2.74 -7.04 -11.79
N LYS A 96 -2.24 -7.32 -13.01
CA LYS A 96 -2.33 -8.66 -13.61
C LYS A 96 -1.59 -9.73 -12.80
N ARG A 97 -0.53 -9.37 -12.08
CA ARG A 97 0.15 -10.29 -11.16
C ARG A 97 -0.68 -10.53 -9.90
N VAL A 98 -1.32 -9.51 -9.35
CA VAL A 98 -2.24 -9.66 -8.21
C VAL A 98 -3.39 -10.60 -8.59
N GLU A 99 -4.03 -10.36 -9.74
CA GLU A 99 -5.09 -11.23 -10.26
C GLU A 99 -4.61 -12.69 -10.39
N ALA A 100 -3.42 -12.92 -10.95
CA ALA A 100 -2.85 -14.26 -11.05
C ALA A 100 -2.57 -14.91 -9.68
N LEU A 101 -2.18 -14.13 -8.67
CA LEU A 101 -1.99 -14.64 -7.30
C LEU A 101 -3.32 -14.94 -6.61
N ASP A 102 -4.36 -14.13 -6.85
CA ASP A 102 -5.69 -14.35 -6.33
C ASP A 102 -6.31 -15.61 -6.94
N ASP A 103 -6.18 -15.80 -8.26
CA ASP A 103 -6.58 -17.02 -8.97
C ASP A 103 -5.90 -18.27 -8.38
N GLU A 104 -4.59 -18.20 -8.13
CA GLU A 104 -3.84 -19.32 -7.57
C GLU A 104 -4.20 -19.58 -6.10
N SER A 105 -4.46 -18.52 -5.32
CA SER A 105 -4.90 -18.64 -3.93
C SER A 105 -6.28 -19.30 -3.83
N LEU A 106 -7.19 -18.95 -4.74
CA LEU A 106 -8.50 -19.58 -4.88
C LEU A 106 -8.36 -21.05 -5.30
N ASN A 107 -7.50 -21.37 -6.26
CA ASN A 107 -7.27 -22.75 -6.70
C ASN A 107 -6.75 -23.67 -5.59
N ARG A 108 -6.00 -23.12 -4.62
CA ARG A 108 -5.44 -23.88 -3.49
C ARG A 108 -6.37 -23.95 -2.27
N ASP A 109 -7.58 -23.39 -2.37
CA ASP A 109 -8.49 -23.18 -1.23
C ASP A 109 -7.80 -22.46 -0.05
N ILE A 110 -6.79 -21.63 -0.34
CA ILE A 110 -6.17 -20.72 0.64
C ILE A 110 -7.14 -19.56 0.77
N THR A 111 -8.27 -19.81 1.42
CA THR A 111 -9.12 -18.73 1.89
C THR A 111 -8.24 -17.90 2.82
N PRO A 112 -8.02 -16.58 2.57
CA PRO A 112 -7.44 -15.73 3.60
C PRO A 112 -8.30 -15.93 4.86
N PRO A 113 -7.72 -16.00 6.07
CA PRO A 113 -8.51 -16.12 7.29
C PRO A 113 -9.54 -15.01 7.23
N THR A 114 -10.79 -15.42 7.01
CA THR A 114 -11.93 -14.54 6.91
C THR A 114 -11.86 -13.61 8.10
N LYS A 115 -12.04 -12.31 7.85
CA LYS A 115 -12.25 -11.23 8.82
C LYS A 115 -12.59 -11.78 10.20
N PRO A 116 -11.91 -11.32 11.29
CA PRO A 116 -12.25 -11.76 12.62
C PRO A 116 -13.77 -11.69 12.78
N PRO A 117 -14.42 -12.72 13.33
CA PRO A 117 -15.86 -12.72 13.49
C PRO A 117 -16.24 -11.37 14.08
N ASN A 118 -17.18 -10.69 13.41
CA ASN A 118 -17.78 -9.45 13.86
C ASN A 118 -18.55 -9.77 15.15
N VAL A 119 -17.81 -10.01 16.22
CA VAL A 119 -18.27 -9.92 17.59
C VAL A 119 -18.51 -8.44 17.75
N LYS A 120 -19.76 -8.04 17.50
CA LYS A 120 -20.27 -6.76 17.97
C LYS A 120 -19.70 -6.58 19.38
N PRO A 121 -18.94 -5.51 19.68
CA PRO A 121 -18.60 -5.25 21.05
C PRO A 121 -19.95 -5.03 21.73
N ALA A 122 -20.36 -6.00 22.54
CA ALA A 122 -21.37 -5.75 23.54
C ALA A 122 -20.76 -4.63 24.38
N LEU A 123 -21.22 -3.40 24.13
CA LEU A 123 -21.08 -2.27 25.03
C LEU A 123 -21.72 -2.71 26.34
N LYS A 124 -20.98 -3.45 27.17
CA LYS A 124 -21.18 -3.40 28.60
C LYS A 124 -20.90 -1.93 28.94
N LYS A 125 -22.00 -1.23 29.24
CA LYS A 125 -21.99 0.00 30.01
C LYS A 125 -21.00 -0.21 31.16
N VAL A 126 -19.81 0.36 31.03
CA VAL A 126 -18.95 0.57 32.19
C VAL A 126 -19.57 1.78 32.86
N GLU A 127 -20.41 1.52 33.85
CA GLU A 127 -20.74 2.52 34.85
C GLU A 127 -19.41 2.92 35.48
N VAL A 128 -19.04 4.18 35.26
CA VAL A 128 -17.89 4.80 35.90
C VAL A 128 -18.30 5.03 37.35
N ASP A 129 -18.10 4.02 38.20
CA ASP A 129 -18.06 4.23 39.64
C ASP A 129 -16.70 4.82 39.98
N ALA A 130 -16.75 6.08 40.41
CA ALA A 130 -15.62 6.92 40.73
C ALA A 130 -15.14 6.69 42.18
N ASP A 131 -14.87 5.44 42.55
CA ASP A 131 -14.31 5.11 43.87
C ASP A 131 -13.00 4.35 43.70
N ASN A 132 -11.91 5.04 44.05
CA ASN A 132 -10.58 4.47 44.27
C ASN A 132 -10.67 3.37 45.34
N ASP A 133 -10.62 2.10 44.94
CA ASP A 133 -10.07 1.01 45.75
C ASP A 133 -10.07 -0.29 44.93
N ILE A 134 -8.91 -0.65 44.37
CA ILE A 134 -8.37 -2.03 44.32
C ILE A 134 -6.91 -1.86 43.85
N ILE A 135 -6.03 -1.75 44.84
CA ILE A 135 -4.58 -1.90 44.67
C ILE A 135 -4.35 -3.39 44.40
N ASP A 136 -4.19 -3.78 43.14
CA ASP A 136 -3.78 -5.14 42.81
C ASP A 136 -2.30 -5.32 43.21
N SER A 137 -2.14 -5.93 44.38
CA SER A 137 -0.89 -5.99 45.16
C SER A 137 0.05 -7.11 44.69
N ASN A 138 0.06 -7.47 43.39
CA ASN A 138 0.80 -8.66 42.94
C ASN A 138 1.60 -8.53 41.63
N ALA A 139 2.13 -7.35 41.32
CA ALA A 139 3.23 -7.22 40.35
C ALA A 139 4.44 -6.50 40.99
N PRO A 140 5.59 -7.17 41.15
CA PRO A 140 6.80 -6.55 41.63
C PRO A 140 7.51 -5.83 40.46
N ASN A 141 7.95 -4.59 40.71
CA ASN A 141 8.73 -3.69 39.84
C ASN A 141 7.86 -2.76 38.97
N SER A 142 7.43 -1.60 39.45
CA SER A 142 8.18 -0.35 39.74
C SER A 142 7.87 0.71 38.69
N VAL A 143 7.05 1.68 39.11
CA VAL A 143 7.14 3.09 38.75
C VAL A 143 8.61 3.53 38.73
N PHE A 144 9.04 4.32 37.75
CA PHE A 144 9.68 5.62 37.98
C PHE A 144 9.94 6.36 36.65
N LEU A 145 9.28 7.53 36.56
CA LEU A 145 9.52 8.74 35.76
C LEU A 145 9.68 8.61 34.23
#